data_AF-A0A2J5P0A0-F1
#
_entry.id   AF-A0A2J5P0A0-F1
#
_cell.length_a   1.000
_cell.length_b   1.000
_cell.length_c   1.000
_cell.angle_alpha   90.00
_cell.angle_beta   90.00
_cell.angle_gamma   90.00
#
_symmetry.space_group_name_H-M   'P 1'
#
loop_
_entity.id
_entity.type
_entity.pdbx_description
1 polymer ?
#
loop_
_entity_poly.entity_id
_entity_poly.type
_entity_poly.pdbx_seq_one_letter_code
_entity_poly.pdbx_strand_id
1 'polypeptide(L)'
;AFQRLLIWLVANVYPTFTFADYPERWAADAPDQLRESCISYRKSLYLWLEEQLAAAPYALGTEITLLDCYIAAMCAWGPRREWFAAQTPKFVAVADAVYRHPKLEAVLRRNELI
;
A
#
# COMPACT_ATOMS: atom_id res chain seq x y z
N ALA A 1 1.59 12.78 -13.25
CA ALA A 1 1.48 12.37 -11.83
C ALA A 1 1.49 10.85 -11.67
N PHE A 2 0.61 10.11 -12.38
CA PHE A 2 0.47 8.66 -12.28
C PHE A 2 1.78 7.85 -12.32
N GLN A 3 2.51 7.88 -13.44
CA GLN A 3 3.74 7.07 -13.60
C GLN A 3 4.77 7.34 -12.49
N ARG A 4 4.94 8.62 -12.10
CA ARG A 4 5.84 9.01 -11.01
C ARG A 4 5.47 8.32 -9.69
N LEU A 5 4.20 8.36 -9.30
CA LEU A 5 3.76 7.78 -8.03
C LEU A 5 3.73 6.25 -8.06
N LEU A 6 3.36 5.65 -9.20
CA LEU A 6 3.43 4.19 -9.37
C LEU A 6 4.86 3.69 -9.23
N ILE A 7 5.80 4.31 -9.96
CA ILE A 7 7.23 3.96 -9.89
C ILE A 7 7.76 4.19 -8.48
N TRP A 8 7.41 5.32 -7.86
CA TRP A 8 7.81 5.62 -6.49
C TRP A 8 7.33 4.56 -5.50
N LEU A 9 6.06 4.14 -5.59
CA LEU A 9 5.49 3.11 -4.70
C LEU A 9 6.21 1.77 -4.88
N VAL A 10 6.44 1.34 -6.12
CA VAL A 10 7.14 0.08 -6.41
C VAL A 10 8.61 0.14 -6.01
N ALA A 11 9.27 1.30 -6.12
CA ALA A 11 10.69 1.46 -5.81
C ALA A 11 10.99 1.76 -4.34
N ASN A 12 10.03 2.30 -3.57
CA ASN A 12 10.26 2.73 -2.19
C ASN A 12 9.44 1.93 -1.18
N VAL A 13 8.15 1.71 -1.45
CA VAL A 13 7.26 1.00 -0.52
C VAL A 13 7.45 -0.52 -0.63
N TYR A 14 7.35 -1.08 -1.83
CA TYR A 14 7.42 -2.52 -2.03
C TYR A 14 8.70 -3.19 -1.50
N PRO A 15 9.91 -2.60 -1.65
CA PRO A 15 11.14 -3.23 -1.14
C PRO A 15 11.16 -3.39 0.38
N THR A 16 10.42 -2.57 1.13
CA THR A 16 10.33 -2.74 2.59
C THR A 16 9.72 -4.08 2.99
N PHE A 17 8.84 -4.67 2.16
CA PHE A 17 8.33 -6.03 2.36
C PHE A 17 9.43 -7.07 2.14
N THR A 18 10.24 -6.91 1.08
CA THR A 18 11.36 -7.83 0.76
C THR A 18 12.33 -7.97 1.93
N PHE A 19 12.65 -6.86 2.61
CA PHE A 19 13.54 -6.87 3.75
C PHE A 19 12.85 -7.26 5.06
N ALA A 20 11.58 -6.90 5.27
CA ALA A 20 10.87 -7.18 6.52
C ALA A 20 10.31 -8.61 6.63
N ASP A 21 9.98 -9.24 5.51
CA ASP A 21 9.35 -10.57 5.50
C ASP A 21 10.38 -11.68 5.75
N TYR A 22 11.62 -11.50 5.28
CA TYR A 22 12.74 -12.44 5.47
C TYR A 22 14.04 -11.72 5.87
N PRO A 23 14.05 -10.98 7.00
CA PRO A 23 15.17 -10.14 7.40
C PRO A 23 16.45 -10.93 7.70
N GLU A 24 16.33 -12.20 8.08
CA GLU A 24 17.46 -13.10 8.34
C GLU A 24 18.35 -13.32 7.12
N ARG A 25 17.83 -13.09 5.90
CA ARG A 25 18.61 -13.16 4.65
C ARG A 25 19.56 -11.98 4.48
N TRP A 26 19.33 -10.88 5.20
CA TRP A 26 20.02 -9.60 5.03
C TRP A 26 20.81 -9.20 6.28
N ALA A 27 20.29 -9.53 7.46
CA ALA A 27 20.88 -9.23 8.75
C ALA A 27 20.73 -10.43 9.68
N ALA A 28 21.57 -11.46 9.50
CA ALA A 28 21.51 -12.70 10.27
C ALA A 28 21.67 -12.47 11.79
N ASP A 29 22.48 -11.48 12.19
CA ASP A 29 22.77 -11.19 13.60
C ASP A 29 21.72 -10.26 14.26
N ALA A 30 20.88 -9.58 13.48
CA ALA A 30 19.89 -8.62 13.98
C ALA A 30 18.60 -8.56 13.12
N PRO A 31 17.94 -9.71 12.84
CA PRO A 31 16.81 -9.75 11.92
C PRO A 31 15.59 -8.97 12.42
N ASP A 32 15.31 -9.01 13.73
CA ASP A 32 14.16 -8.32 14.31
C ASP A 32 14.31 -6.79 14.25
N GLN A 33 15.51 -6.27 14.53
CA GLN A 33 15.80 -4.84 14.41
C GLN A 33 15.63 -4.35 12.97
N LEU A 34 16.06 -5.14 11.98
CA LEU A 34 15.85 -4.80 10.57
C LEU A 34 14.36 -4.78 10.22
N ARG A 35 13.61 -5.81 10.65
CA ARG A 35 12.16 -5.88 10.42
C ARG A 35 11.44 -4.66 11.00
N GLU A 36 11.70 -4.33 12.26
CA GLU A 36 11.10 -3.18 12.93
C GLU A 36 11.42 -1.86 12.22
N SER A 37 12.69 -1.68 11.81
CA SER A 37 13.14 -0.50 11.07
C SER A 37 12.44 -0.38 9.72
N CYS A 38 12.32 -1.47 8.97
CA CYS A 38 11.60 -1.51 7.70
C CYS A 38 10.11 -1.21 7.87
N ILE A 39 9.46 -1.77 8.89
CA ILE A 39 8.04 -1.51 9.18
C ILE A 39 7.83 -0.03 9.55
N SER A 40 8.70 0.52 10.39
CA SER A 40 8.65 1.94 10.80
C SER A 40 8.83 2.87 9.60
N TYR A 41 9.83 2.60 8.77
CA TYR A 41 10.07 3.36 7.54
C TYR A 41 8.91 3.22 6.54
N ARG A 42 8.36 2.02 6.35
CA ARG A 42 7.18 1.82 5.49
C ARG A 42 5.99 2.66 5.94
N LYS A 43 5.75 2.81 7.24
CA LYS A 43 4.68 3.68 7.76
C LYS A 43 4.91 5.14 7.36
N SER A 44 6.13 5.65 7.45
CA SER A 44 6.41 7.04 7.01
C SER A 44 6.21 7.22 5.50
N LEU A 45 6.54 6.21 4.69
CA LEU A 45 6.25 6.23 3.25
C LEU A 45 4.74 6.27 2.97
N TYR A 46 3.93 5.50 3.70
CA TYR A 46 2.48 5.54 3.54
C TYR A 46 1.88 6.90 3.94
N LEU A 47 2.37 7.50 5.03
CA LEU A 47 1.99 8.86 5.42
C LEU A 47 2.36 9.89 4.35
N TRP A 48 3.55 9.78 3.76
CA TRP A 48 3.93 10.67 2.66
C TRP A 48 3.05 10.45 1.41
N LEU A 49 2.76 9.20 1.06
CA LEU A 49 1.91 8.89 -0.09
C LEU A 49 0.49 9.41 0.12
N GLU A 50 -0.06 9.27 1.32
CA GLU A 50 -1.34 9.86 1.72
C GLU A 50 -1.40 11.35 1.34
N GLU A 51 -0.37 12.15 1.63
CA GLU A 51 -0.33 13.57 1.25
C GLU A 51 -0.43 13.81 -0.25
N GLN A 52 0.01 12.87 -1.09
CA GLN A 52 0.00 12.98 -2.55
C GLN A 52 -1.35 12.63 -3.19
N LEU A 53 -2.25 11.97 -2.47
CA LEU A 53 -3.51 11.47 -3.03
C LEU A 53 -4.58 12.58 -3.11
N ALA A 54 -5.30 12.60 -4.24
CA ALA A 54 -6.53 13.37 -4.39
C ALA A 54 -7.74 12.63 -3.80
N ALA A 55 -7.80 11.30 -3.99
CA ALA A 55 -8.89 10.41 -3.53
C ALA A 55 -10.30 10.90 -3.92
N ALA A 56 -10.51 11.15 -5.22
CA ALA A 56 -11.74 11.74 -5.73
C ALA A 56 -12.34 11.03 -6.98
N PRO A 57 -12.77 9.76 -6.88
CA PRO A 57 -12.68 8.84 -5.73
C PRO A 57 -11.40 8.00 -5.75
N TYR A 58 -10.64 8.04 -6.85
CA TYR A 58 -9.39 7.32 -7.05
C TYR A 58 -8.19 8.20 -6.71
N ALA A 59 -7.01 7.59 -6.60
CA ALA A 59 -5.77 8.17 -6.11
C ALA A 59 -5.46 9.54 -6.73
N LEU A 60 -5.75 9.73 -8.02
CA LEU A 60 -5.37 10.91 -8.79
C LEU A 60 -6.56 11.69 -9.34
N GLY A 61 -7.79 11.34 -8.96
CA GLY A 61 -9.01 11.98 -9.43
C GLY A 61 -10.09 10.98 -9.81
N THR A 62 -10.83 11.27 -10.88
CA THR A 62 -12.06 10.56 -11.26
C THR A 62 -11.84 9.24 -11.97
N GLU A 63 -10.66 9.05 -12.56
CA GLU A 63 -10.33 7.86 -13.35
C GLU A 63 -9.51 6.85 -12.54
N ILE A 64 -9.90 5.57 -12.62
CA ILE A 64 -9.15 4.47 -12.02
C ILE A 64 -7.85 4.22 -12.79
N THR A 65 -6.77 3.94 -12.05
CA THR A 65 -5.45 3.63 -12.59
C THR A 65 -4.87 2.38 -11.92
N LEU A 66 -3.73 1.90 -12.42
CA LEU A 66 -3.02 0.78 -11.78
C LEU A 66 -2.52 1.11 -10.36
N LEU A 67 -2.32 2.40 -10.04
CA LEU A 67 -1.92 2.83 -8.70
C LEU A 67 -3.00 2.46 -7.67
N ASP A 68 -4.26 2.61 -8.05
CA ASP A 68 -5.42 2.29 -7.21
C ASP A 68 -5.47 0.80 -6.87
N CYS A 69 -5.23 -0.07 -7.85
CA CYS A 69 -5.16 -1.52 -7.64
C CYS A 69 -4.03 -1.90 -6.67
N TYR A 70 -2.87 -1.22 -6.76
CA TYR A 70 -1.78 -1.41 -5.80
C TYR A 70 -2.17 -0.95 -4.39
N ILE A 71 -2.82 0.20 -4.26
CA ILE A 71 -3.32 0.73 -3.00
C ILE A 71 -4.29 -0.26 -2.35
N ALA A 72 -5.24 -0.82 -3.11
CA ALA A 72 -6.18 -1.81 -2.64
C ALA A 72 -5.48 -3.07 -2.10
N ALA A 73 -4.57 -3.67 -2.87
CA ALA A 73 -3.82 -4.84 -2.42
C ALA A 73 -2.99 -4.54 -1.16
N MET A 74 -2.27 -3.42 -1.13
CA MET A 74 -1.43 -3.03 0.00
C MET A 74 -2.22 -2.69 1.26
N CYS A 75 -3.45 -2.18 1.13
CA CYS A 75 -4.34 -1.90 2.26
C CYS A 75 -4.70 -3.19 3.05
N ALA A 76 -4.71 -4.35 2.38
CA ALA A 76 -4.89 -5.65 3.01
C ALA A 76 -3.60 -6.22 3.65
N TRP A 77 -2.43 -5.70 3.28
CA TRP A 77 -1.14 -6.11 3.83
C TRP A 77 -0.76 -5.30 5.08
N GLY A 78 0.49 -5.43 5.56
CA GLY A 78 0.98 -4.63 6.69
C GLY A 78 1.08 -3.14 6.34
N PRO A 79 0.66 -2.21 7.22
CA PRO A 79 0.42 -2.35 8.66
C PRO A 79 -1.01 -2.75 9.09
N ARG A 80 -1.80 -3.30 8.15
CA ARG A 80 -3.21 -3.72 8.30
C ARG A 80 -4.20 -2.55 8.32
N ARG A 81 -5.47 -2.88 8.04
CA ARG A 81 -6.55 -1.94 7.77
C ARG A 81 -6.81 -0.94 8.90
N GLU A 82 -6.71 -1.35 10.16
CA GLU A 82 -6.94 -0.46 11.31
C GLU A 82 -5.95 0.71 11.35
N TRP A 83 -4.66 0.43 11.11
CA TRP A 83 -3.65 1.48 11.08
C TRP A 83 -3.87 2.43 9.90
N PHE A 84 -4.15 1.89 8.71
CA PHE A 84 -4.44 2.72 7.54
C PHE A 84 -5.69 3.59 7.74
N ALA A 85 -6.75 3.05 8.34
CA ALA A 85 -7.97 3.81 8.61
C ALA A 85 -7.73 4.99 9.56
N ALA A 86 -6.85 4.81 10.56
CA ALA A 86 -6.50 5.86 11.50
C ALA A 86 -5.52 6.90 10.93
N GLN A 87 -4.61 6.51 10.04
CA GLN A 87 -3.44 7.33 9.67
C GLN A 87 -3.47 7.83 8.21
N THR A 88 -4.16 7.11 7.32
CA THR A 88 -4.16 7.38 5.87
C THR A 88 -5.59 7.26 5.30
N PRO A 89 -6.51 8.17 5.69
CA PRO A 89 -7.93 8.06 5.31
C PRO A 89 -8.15 8.13 3.78
N LYS A 90 -7.36 8.90 3.02
CA LYS A 90 -7.47 8.93 1.55
C LYS A 90 -7.03 7.60 0.94
N PHE A 91 -5.95 7.01 1.45
CA PHE A 91 -5.48 5.68 1.02
C PHE A 91 -6.57 4.62 1.21
N VAL A 92 -7.26 4.61 2.35
CA VAL A 92 -8.38 3.69 2.61
C VAL A 92 -9.58 3.99 1.71
N ALA A 93 -9.92 5.27 1.51
CA ALA A 93 -11.02 5.64 0.61
C ALA A 93 -10.80 5.17 -0.83
N VAL A 94 -9.57 5.25 -1.32
CA VAL A 94 -9.18 4.72 -2.63
C VAL A 94 -9.30 3.20 -2.68
N ALA A 95 -8.78 2.48 -1.68
CA ALA A 95 -8.92 1.03 -1.60
C ALA A 95 -10.40 0.60 -1.61
N ASP A 96 -11.24 1.28 -0.83
CA ASP A 96 -12.68 1.00 -0.76
C ASP A 96 -13.40 1.31 -2.08
N ALA A 97 -12.96 2.34 -2.82
CA ALA A 97 -13.48 2.60 -4.17
C ALA A 97 -13.13 1.46 -5.15
N VAL A 98 -11.91 0.93 -5.06
CA VAL A 98 -11.49 -0.24 -5.87
C VAL A 98 -12.27 -1.49 -5.48
N TYR A 99 -12.49 -1.74 -4.19
CA TYR A 99 -13.28 -2.87 -3.68
C TYR A 99 -14.73 -2.89 -4.18
N ARG A 100 -15.31 -1.71 -4.42
CA ARG A 100 -16.66 -1.58 -5.00
C ARG A 100 -16.68 -1.61 -6.53
N HIS A 101 -15.53 -1.70 -7.20
CA HIS A 101 -15.47 -1.60 -8.66
C HIS A 101 -15.95 -2.90 -9.33
N PRO A 102 -17.08 -2.91 -10.08
CA PRO A 102 -17.71 -4.14 -10.55
C PRO A 102 -16.81 -5.00 -11.44
N LYS A 103 -15.98 -4.38 -12.30
CA LYS A 103 -15.05 -5.13 -13.17
C LYS A 103 -13.92 -5.83 -12.42
N LEU A 104 -13.65 -5.45 -11.16
CA LEU A 104 -12.56 -6.01 -10.36
C LEU A 104 -13.07 -7.03 -9.32
N GLU A 105 -14.38 -7.08 -9.06
CA GLU A 105 -14.95 -7.93 -8.01
C GLU A 105 -14.47 -9.39 -8.08
N ALA A 106 -14.57 -10.01 -9.27
CA ALA A 106 -14.19 -11.41 -9.45
C ALA A 106 -12.71 -11.69 -9.10
N VAL A 107 -11.80 -10.79 -9.49
CA VAL A 107 -10.37 -10.97 -9.18
C VAL A 107 -10.06 -10.64 -7.72
N LEU A 108 -10.73 -9.65 -7.14
CA LEU A 108 -10.55 -9.29 -5.73
C LEU A 108 -11.01 -10.42 -4.80
N ARG A 109 -12.17 -11.04 -5.07
CA ARG A 109 -12.66 -12.22 -4.32
C ARG A 109 -11.74 -13.41 -4.44
N ARG A 110 -11.26 -13.69 -5.66
CA ARG A 110 -10.33 -14.80 -5.91
C ARG A 110 -9.04 -14.68 -5.10
N ASN A 111 -8.60 -13.46 -4.80
CA ASN A 111 -7.38 -13.19 -4.05
C ASN A 111 -7.66 -12.76 -2.59
N GLU A 112 -8.87 -13.03 -2.08
CA GLU A 112 -9.25 -12.81 -0.67
C GLU A 112 -9.07 -11.35 -0.20
N LEU A 113 -9.23 -10.39 -1.11
CA LEU A 113 -9.21 -8.96 -0.78
C LEU A 113 -10.59 -8.43 -0.35
N ILE A 114 -11.67 -9.09 -0.79
CA ILE A 114 -13.09 -8.84 -0.46
C ILE A 114 -13.92 -10.12 -0.45
#